data_AF-A0A096FJY2-F1
#
_entry.id   AF-A0A096FJY2-F1
#
_cell.length_a   1.000
_cell.length_b   1.000
_cell.length_c   1.000
_cell.angle_alpha   90.00
_cell.angle_beta   90.00
_cell.angle_gamma   90.00
#
_symmetry.space_group_name_H-M   'P 1'
#
loop_
_entity.id
_entity.type
_entity.pdbx_description
1 polymer ?
#
loop_
_entity_poly.entity_id
_entity_poly.type
_entity_poly.pdbx_seq_one_letter_code
_entity_poly.pdbx_strand_id
1 'polypeptide(L)'
;MSHHLQYTFASRLDAWIRHMKLAQPCHTQQMAYELVIDSWVQTNAELGASPEFLKALRRRRLCEEHGWRGVNTSVAHWDLDDAHTVRIYLHEDGSIVVQQMDSQNLQILFTLPGHRERLGEVPERCA
;
A
#
# COMPACT_ATOMS: atom_id res chain seq x y z
N MET A 1 -32.39 8.86 -12.32
CA MET A 1 -31.56 7.80 -12.93
C MET A 1 -30.17 7.93 -12.35
N SER A 2 -29.89 7.21 -11.25
CA SER A 2 -28.57 7.27 -10.60
C SER A 2 -27.64 6.32 -11.33
N HIS A 3 -26.78 6.87 -12.18
CA HIS A 3 -25.67 6.12 -12.76
C HIS A 3 -24.69 5.81 -11.61
N HIS A 4 -24.83 4.64 -11.00
CA HIS A 4 -23.75 4.06 -10.20
C HIS A 4 -22.57 3.81 -11.16
N LEU A 5 -21.72 4.80 -11.34
CA LEU A 5 -20.41 4.63 -11.94
C LEU A 5 -19.64 3.66 -11.04
N GLN A 6 -19.71 2.36 -11.35
CA GLN A 6 -18.84 1.37 -10.72
C GLN A 6 -17.43 1.63 -11.25
N TYR A 7 -16.60 2.28 -10.43
CA TYR A 7 -15.20 2.51 -10.78
C TYR A 7 -14.44 1.18 -10.85
N THR A 8 -13.69 1.01 -11.94
CA THR A 8 -12.87 -0.19 -12.16
C THR A 8 -11.79 -0.31 -11.09
N PHE A 9 -11.19 -1.50 -10.93
CA PHE A 9 -10.02 -1.68 -10.07
C PHE A 9 -8.88 -0.74 -10.46
N ALA A 10 -8.59 -0.61 -11.75
CA ALA A 10 -7.54 0.27 -12.27
C ALA A 10 -7.78 1.74 -11.88
N SER A 11 -9.02 2.23 -11.99
CA SER A 11 -9.36 3.60 -11.59
C SER A 11 -9.17 3.85 -10.09
N ARG A 12 -9.51 2.86 -9.25
CA ARG A 12 -9.31 2.92 -7.80
C ARG A 12 -7.82 2.90 -7.43
N LEU A 13 -7.05 2.01 -8.07
CA LEU A 13 -5.61 1.89 -7.86
C LEU A 13 -4.88 3.19 -8.22
N ASP A 14 -5.21 3.77 -9.38
CA ASP A 14 -4.60 5.01 -9.85
C ASP A 14 -4.95 6.21 -8.94
N ALA A 15 -6.20 6.32 -8.49
CA ALA A 15 -6.61 7.33 -7.51
C ALA A 15 -5.88 7.15 -6.16
N TRP A 16 -5.76 5.91 -5.69
CA TRP A 16 -5.06 5.60 -4.44
C TRP A 16 -3.56 5.90 -4.51
N ILE A 17 -2.89 5.52 -5.60
CA ILE A 17 -1.46 5.85 -5.81
C ILE A 17 -1.26 7.37 -5.83
N ARG A 18 -2.15 8.14 -6.47
CA ARG A 18 -2.09 9.61 -6.43
C ARG A 18 -2.17 10.15 -5.00
N HIS A 19 -3.04 9.58 -4.17
CA HIS A 19 -3.13 9.96 -2.76
C HIS A 19 -1.86 9.59 -1.98
N MET A 20 -1.36 8.36 -2.16
CA MET A 20 -0.15 7.86 -1.49
C MET A 20 1.12 8.65 -1.83
N LYS A 21 1.20 9.24 -3.03
CA LYS A 21 2.33 10.10 -3.43
C LYS A 21 2.47 11.36 -2.56
N LEU A 22 1.43 11.76 -1.83
CA LEU A 22 1.44 12.91 -0.94
C LEU A 22 1.65 12.52 0.53
N ALA A 23 1.74 11.22 0.82
CA ALA A 23 1.89 10.72 2.18
C ALA A 23 3.29 11.02 2.74
N GLN A 24 3.35 11.16 4.06
CA GLN A 24 4.62 11.25 4.77
C GLN A 24 5.26 9.86 4.88
N PRO A 25 6.60 9.78 4.93
CA PRO A 25 7.30 8.52 5.19
C PRO A 25 6.84 7.84 6.48
N CYS A 26 6.63 6.52 6.43
CA CYS A 26 6.37 5.70 7.60
C CYS A 26 7.69 5.27 8.25
N HIS A 27 7.66 4.94 9.55
CA HIS A 27 8.85 4.54 10.30
C HIS A 27 8.86 3.05 10.66
N THR A 28 7.72 2.37 10.51
CA THR A 28 7.55 0.97 10.85
C THR A 28 6.61 0.28 9.86
N GLN A 29 6.73 -1.04 9.74
CA GLN A 29 5.81 -1.87 8.96
C GLN A 29 4.34 -1.69 9.39
N GLN A 30 4.09 -1.49 10.68
CA GLN A 30 2.74 -1.26 11.22
C GLN A 30 2.16 0.09 10.78
N MET A 31 2.96 1.17 10.82
CA MET A 31 2.53 2.48 10.31
C MET A 31 2.27 2.45 8.80
N ALA A 32 3.10 1.72 8.05
CA ALA A 32 2.92 1.53 6.63
C ALA A 32 1.61 0.78 6.33
N TYR A 33 1.30 -0.26 7.11
CA TYR A 33 0.01 -0.96 7.05
C TYR A 33 -1.18 -0.02 7.31
N GLU A 34 -1.13 0.76 8.38
CA GLU A 34 -2.20 1.71 8.75
C GLU A 34 -2.43 2.71 7.63
N LEU A 35 -1.35 3.30 7.10
CA LEU A 35 -1.42 4.23 5.97
C LEU A 35 -2.07 3.58 4.74
N VAL A 36 -1.67 2.35 4.37
CA VAL A 36 -2.24 1.63 3.21
C VAL A 36 -3.74 1.40 3.39
N ILE A 37 -4.15 0.89 4.56
CA ILE A 37 -5.58 0.58 4.80
C ILE A 37 -6.41 1.85 4.85
N ASP A 38 -5.98 2.88 5.57
CA ASP A 38 -6.75 4.11 5.72
C ASP A 38 -6.90 4.85 4.38
N SER A 39 -5.81 4.97 3.62
CA SER A 39 -5.85 5.61 2.30
C SER A 39 -6.66 4.80 1.28
N TRP A 40 -6.62 3.45 1.34
CA TRP A 40 -7.42 2.61 0.46
C TRP A 40 -8.92 2.71 0.78
N VAL A 41 -9.27 2.72 2.08
CA VAL A 41 -10.64 2.96 2.54
C VAL A 41 -11.14 4.33 2.10
N GLN A 42 -10.34 5.38 2.30
CA GLN A 42 -10.68 6.75 1.90
C GLN A 42 -10.94 6.83 0.38
N THR A 43 -10.02 6.31 -0.42
CA THR A 43 -10.15 6.31 -1.89
C THR A 43 -11.40 5.55 -2.35
N ASN A 44 -11.68 4.38 -1.76
CA ASN A 44 -12.88 3.62 -2.12
C ASN A 44 -14.17 4.33 -1.67
N ALA A 45 -14.15 5.06 -0.54
CA ALA A 45 -15.30 5.83 -0.08
C ALA A 45 -15.62 6.99 -1.02
N GLU A 46 -14.60 7.73 -1.45
CA GLU A 46 -14.71 8.84 -2.42
C GLU A 46 -15.25 8.36 -3.77
N LEU A 47 -14.92 7.13 -4.16
CA LEU A 47 -15.40 6.49 -5.39
C LEU A 47 -16.73 5.73 -5.19
N GLY A 48 -17.43 5.94 -4.07
CA GLY A 48 -18.79 5.47 -3.87
C GLY A 48 -18.92 3.96 -3.56
N ALA A 49 -17.89 3.34 -3.00
CA ALA A 49 -17.98 1.96 -2.53
C ALA A 49 -19.00 1.81 -1.39
N SER A 50 -19.59 0.61 -1.24
CA SER A 50 -20.65 0.40 -0.25
C SER A 50 -20.13 0.48 1.21
N PRO A 51 -20.98 0.90 2.17
CA PRO A 51 -20.62 0.93 3.58
C PRO A 51 -20.15 -0.42 4.13
N GLU A 52 -20.73 -1.53 3.66
CA GLU A 52 -20.36 -2.89 4.04
C GLU A 52 -18.94 -3.23 3.59
N PHE A 53 -18.59 -2.88 2.36
CA PHE A 53 -17.25 -3.06 1.82
C PHE A 53 -16.22 -2.23 2.60
N LEU A 54 -16.51 -0.95 2.84
CA LEU A 54 -15.62 -0.08 3.63
C LEU A 54 -15.46 -0.58 5.07
N LYS A 55 -16.53 -1.09 5.68
CA LYS A 55 -16.50 -1.70 7.01
C LYS A 55 -15.67 -2.98 7.03
N ALA A 56 -15.75 -3.80 5.99
CA ALA A 56 -14.91 -5.00 5.85
C ALA A 56 -13.43 -4.63 5.71
N LEU A 57 -13.10 -3.62 4.90
CA LEU A 57 -11.72 -3.12 4.76
C LEU A 57 -11.15 -2.61 6.08
N ARG A 58 -11.90 -1.77 6.82
CA ARG A 58 -11.47 -1.24 8.14
C ARG A 58 -11.24 -2.29 9.22
N ARG A 59 -11.81 -3.50 9.06
CA ARG A 59 -11.65 -4.62 9.99
C ARG A 59 -10.43 -5.47 9.70
N ARG A 60 -9.75 -5.22 8.56
CA ARG A 60 -8.49 -5.90 8.26
C ARG A 60 -7.44 -5.53 9.31
N ARG A 61 -6.41 -6.36 9.37
CA ARG A 61 -5.28 -6.32 10.32
C ARG A 61 -4.07 -6.82 9.56
N LEU A 62 -2.88 -6.43 9.99
CA LEU A 62 -1.61 -6.98 9.48
C LEU A 62 -1.43 -8.40 10.03
N CYS A 63 -2.16 -9.37 9.47
CA CYS A 63 -2.11 -10.78 9.86
C CYS A 63 -2.46 -11.70 8.68
N GLU A 64 -2.04 -12.96 8.77
CA GLU A 64 -2.18 -13.92 7.68
C GLU A 64 -3.63 -14.24 7.33
N GLU A 65 -4.51 -14.28 8.33
CA GLU A 65 -5.94 -14.53 8.16
C GLU A 65 -6.64 -13.44 7.33
N HIS A 66 -6.02 -12.27 7.21
CA HIS A 66 -6.50 -11.15 6.41
C HIS A 66 -5.77 -10.99 5.07
N GLY A 67 -5.01 -12.01 4.68
CA GLY A 67 -4.37 -12.12 3.36
C GLY A 67 -2.96 -11.55 3.29
N TRP A 68 -2.40 -11.07 4.40
CA TRP A 68 -0.99 -10.69 4.46
C TRP A 68 -0.11 -11.95 4.49
N ARG A 69 1.07 -11.86 3.89
CA ARG A 69 2.09 -12.92 3.92
C ARG A 69 3.40 -12.32 4.41
N GLY A 70 4.22 -13.11 5.09
CA GLY A 70 5.48 -12.62 5.65
C GLY A 70 5.28 -11.65 6.83
N VAL A 71 4.16 -11.76 7.53
CA VAL A 71 3.90 -10.99 8.76
C VAL A 71 4.96 -11.37 9.82
N ASN A 72 5.43 -10.40 10.60
CA ASN A 72 6.55 -10.56 11.55
C ASN A 72 7.91 -10.88 10.90
N THR A 73 8.05 -10.60 9.60
CA THR A 73 9.34 -10.64 8.90
C THR A 73 9.73 -9.23 8.43
N SER A 74 10.94 -9.09 7.88
CA SER A 74 11.42 -7.82 7.35
C SER A 74 10.58 -7.26 6.20
N VAL A 75 9.80 -8.10 5.51
CA VAL A 75 8.91 -7.70 4.42
C VAL A 75 7.60 -8.48 4.46
N ALA A 76 6.49 -7.80 4.76
CA ALA A 76 5.15 -8.32 4.59
C ALA A 76 4.59 -7.94 3.22
N HIS A 77 3.68 -8.73 2.66
CA HIS A 77 3.00 -8.36 1.42
C HIS A 77 1.54 -8.78 1.36
N TRP A 78 0.77 -8.07 0.54
CA TRP A 78 -0.65 -8.32 0.28
C TRP A 78 -0.95 -8.17 -1.21
N ASP A 79 -1.63 -9.17 -1.78
CA ASP A 79 -2.16 -9.14 -3.14
C ASP A 79 -3.54 -8.45 -3.14
N LEU A 80 -3.66 -7.37 -3.91
CA LEU A 80 -4.78 -6.43 -3.83
C LEU A 80 -6.07 -6.93 -4.48
N ASP A 81 -5.94 -7.85 -5.42
CA ASP A 81 -7.04 -8.44 -6.17
C ASP A 81 -6.93 -9.97 -6.20
N ASP A 82 -8.06 -10.63 -6.48
CA ASP A 82 -8.15 -12.09 -6.52
C ASP A 82 -7.33 -12.70 -7.67
N ALA A 83 -7.06 -11.90 -8.71
CA ALA A 83 -6.19 -12.28 -9.81
C ALA A 83 -4.70 -12.08 -9.50
N HIS A 84 -4.36 -11.54 -8.32
CA HIS A 84 -3.00 -11.29 -7.85
C HIS A 84 -2.16 -10.49 -8.85
N THR A 85 -2.78 -9.51 -9.51
CA THR A 85 -2.14 -8.66 -10.53
C THR A 85 -1.39 -7.49 -9.92
N VAL A 86 -1.69 -7.13 -8.67
CA VAL A 86 -0.98 -6.06 -7.94
C VAL A 86 -0.65 -6.52 -6.53
N ARG A 87 0.62 -6.33 -6.15
CA ARG A 87 1.13 -6.63 -4.82
C ARG A 87 1.62 -5.37 -4.12
N ILE A 88 1.27 -5.23 -2.86
CA ILE A 88 1.85 -4.25 -1.94
C ILE A 88 2.86 -4.96 -1.05
N TYR A 89 4.06 -4.41 -0.94
CA TYR A 89 5.08 -4.80 0.03
C TYR A 89 5.18 -3.73 1.12
N LEU A 90 5.30 -4.17 2.37
CA LEU A 90 5.55 -3.35 3.54
C LEU A 90 6.87 -3.79 4.18
N HIS A 91 7.85 -2.91 4.16
CA HIS A 91 9.15 -3.16 4.76
C HIS A 91 9.14 -2.78 6.24
N GLU A 92 10.01 -3.44 7.01
CA GLU A 92 10.29 -3.16 8.42
C GLU A 92 10.51 -1.66 8.71
N ASP A 93 11.25 -0.98 7.82
CA ASP A 93 11.59 0.44 7.93
C ASP A 93 10.44 1.40 7.55
N GLY A 94 9.26 0.87 7.25
CA GLY A 94 8.10 1.63 6.81
C GLY A 94 8.05 1.92 5.32
N SER A 95 9.00 1.44 4.51
CA SER A 95 8.91 1.58 3.05
C SER A 95 7.72 0.79 2.50
N ILE A 96 7.04 1.37 1.50
CA ILE A 96 5.93 0.74 0.77
C ILE A 96 6.30 0.62 -0.69
N VAL A 97 6.14 -0.57 -1.27
CA VAL A 97 6.32 -0.80 -2.71
C VAL A 97 5.05 -1.38 -3.29
N VAL A 98 4.58 -0.82 -4.40
CA VAL A 98 3.42 -1.32 -5.14
C VAL A 98 3.92 -1.81 -6.49
N GLN A 99 3.68 -3.08 -6.78
CA GLN A 99 4.21 -3.74 -7.96
C GLN A 99 3.10 -4.43 -8.74
N GLN A 100 3.13 -4.29 -10.06
CA GLN A 100 2.35 -5.11 -10.98
C GLN A 100 3.01 -6.49 -11.11
N MET A 101 2.21 -7.53 -11.00
CA MET A 101 2.61 -8.94 -10.93
C MET A 101 2.27 -9.74 -12.20
N ASP A 102 2.06 -9.05 -13.33
CA ASP A 102 1.82 -9.74 -14.60
C ASP A 102 3.03 -10.63 -14.95
N SER A 103 2.74 -11.90 -15.26
CA SER A 103 3.69 -12.92 -15.73
C SER A 103 4.64 -12.45 -16.82
N GLN A 104 4.26 -11.45 -17.62
CA GLN A 104 5.08 -10.91 -18.70
C GLN A 104 5.76 -9.58 -18.35
N ASN A 105 5.30 -8.86 -17.32
CA ASN A 105 5.76 -7.52 -16.98
C ASN A 105 5.69 -7.26 -15.47
N LEU A 106 6.82 -7.47 -14.80
CA LEU A 106 7.01 -7.05 -13.41
C LEU A 106 7.43 -5.58 -13.36
N GLN A 107 6.50 -4.69 -13.04
CA GLN A 107 6.75 -3.25 -12.99
C GLN A 107 6.45 -2.68 -11.61
N ILE A 108 7.38 -1.88 -11.07
CA ILE A 108 7.10 -1.04 -9.88
C ILE A 108 6.19 0.11 -10.32
N LEU A 109 4.99 0.17 -9.75
CA LEU A 109 4.00 1.21 -10.00
C LEU A 109 4.21 2.43 -9.10
N PHE A 110 4.65 2.19 -7.87
CA PHE A 110 4.84 3.22 -6.86
C PHE A 110 5.77 2.75 -5.74
N THR A 111 6.55 3.67 -5.19
CA THR A 111 7.33 3.46 -3.97
C THR A 111 7.15 4.67 -3.06
N LEU A 112 6.83 4.42 -1.79
CA LEU A 112 6.98 5.38 -0.70
C LEU A 112 8.19 4.95 0.14
N PRO A 113 9.31 5.70 0.10
CA PRO A 113 10.44 5.42 0.96
C PRO A 113 10.06 5.54 2.45
N GLY A 114 10.53 4.61 3.27
CA GLY A 114 10.46 4.71 4.72
C GLY A 114 11.35 5.82 5.25
N HIS A 115 11.12 6.20 6.50
CA HIS A 115 11.95 7.18 7.18
C HIS A 115 13.25 6.51 7.62
N ARG A 116 14.28 6.56 6.76
CA ARG A 116 15.65 6.28 7.22
C ARG A 116 16.05 7.39 8.18
N GLU A 117 16.10 7.09 9.48
CA GLU A 117 17.07 7.77 10.33
C GLU A 117 18.42 7.63 9.61
N ARG A 118 19.10 8.74 9.32
CA ARG A 118 20.47 8.70 8.80
C ARG A 118 21.33 8.00 9.86
N LEU A 119 21.43 6.68 9.80
CA LEU A 119 22.49 5.94 10.45
C LEU A 119 23.78 6.32 9.71
N GLY A 120 24.42 7.38 10.22
CA GLY A 120 25.77 7.80 9.87
C GLY A 120 25.90 8.53 8.52
N GLU A 121 25.77 9.86 8.55
CA GLU A 121 26.72 10.66 7.80
C GLU A 121 28.12 10.32 8.37
N VAL A 122 28.85 9.43 7.70
CA VAL A 122 30.30 9.44 7.82
C VAL A 122 30.72 10.75 7.16
N PRO A 123 31.27 11.75 7.88
CA PRO A 123 31.81 12.91 7.20
C PRO A 123 32.95 12.40 6.32
N GLU A 124 32.84 12.59 5.01
CA GLU A 124 33.96 12.47 4.09
C GLU A 124 35.06 13.43 4.60
N ARG A 125 35.98 12.88 5.38
CA ARG A 125 37.27 13.54 5.60
C ARG A 125 38.06 13.27 4.32
N CYS A 126 38.05 14.26 3.43
CA CYS A 126 39.05 14.33 2.37
C CYS A 126 40.45 14.26 3.02
N ALA A 127 41.24 13.30 2.55
CA ALA A 127 42.66 13.17 2.85
C ALA A 127 43.47 14.25 2.11
#